data_AF-A0A523LF00-F1
#
_entry.id   AF-A0A523LF00-F1
#
_cell.length_a   1.000
_cell.length_b   1.000
_cell.length_c   1.000
_cell.angle_alpha   90.00
_cell.angle_beta   90.00
_cell.angle_gamma   90.00
#
_symmetry.space_group_name_H-M   'P 1'
#
loop_
_entity.id
_entity.type
_entity.pdbx_description
1 polymer ?
#
loop_
_entity_poly.entity_id
_entity_poly.type
_entity_poly.pdbx_seq_one_letter_code
_entity_poly.pdbx_strand_id
1 'polypeptide(L)'
;VYYVFRCLMPAAAPNCDGLFRSIELRVPEGCLLNARRPAAVTAGNVETSTRVVDVICGALAQALPELIPAASQGTMNNLGMGDRKGARAWDYYETIAGGTGAGASGGGLSATHSHMTNTRNTSIEVLEANFPLRVTRYEIRENSGGEGARPGGNGLIREYQFLADTSVSLLTERRRYRPWGLGGGGAGLSGQNRLDGELLPAKIVFRATVGQRLRIDTPGGGAFGNGGQFPLPLSAEPS
;
A
#
# COMPACT_ATOMS: atom_id res chain seq x y z
N VAL A 1 1.53 -15.31 -2.62
CA VAL A 1 0.51 -16.37 -2.78
C VAL A 1 -0.03 -16.82 -1.45
N TYR A 2 0.78 -17.41 -0.56
CA TYR A 2 0.32 -17.93 0.73
C TYR A 2 -0.59 -16.98 1.50
N TYR A 3 -0.12 -15.75 1.69
CA TYR A 3 -0.80 -14.72 2.45
C TYR A 3 -2.29 -14.60 2.05
N VAL A 4 -2.58 -14.59 0.74
CA VAL A 4 -3.96 -14.43 0.24
C VAL A 4 -4.83 -15.61 0.64
N PHE A 5 -4.35 -16.84 0.44
CA PHE A 5 -5.09 -18.04 0.86
C PHE A 5 -5.21 -18.13 2.39
N ARG A 6 -4.17 -17.72 3.12
CA ARG A 6 -4.20 -17.69 4.59
C ARG A 6 -5.25 -16.71 5.12
N CYS A 7 -5.50 -15.59 4.44
CA CYS A 7 -6.58 -14.66 4.79
C CYS A 7 -7.98 -15.25 4.62
N LEU A 8 -8.14 -16.27 3.77
CA LEU A 8 -9.42 -16.97 3.54
C LEU A 8 -9.62 -18.17 4.45
N MET A 9 -8.57 -18.61 5.16
CA MET A 9 -8.63 -19.73 6.07
C MET A 9 -9.20 -19.31 7.43
N PRO A 10 -9.84 -20.24 8.17
CA PRO A 10 -10.26 -19.99 9.55
C PRO A 10 -9.11 -19.45 10.42
N ALA A 11 -9.43 -18.61 11.41
CA ALA A 11 -8.41 -18.01 12.28
C ALA A 11 -7.52 -19.06 12.96
N ALA A 12 -8.10 -20.20 13.35
CA ALA A 12 -7.41 -21.32 14.00
C ALA A 12 -6.53 -22.16 13.06
N ALA A 13 -6.52 -21.92 11.74
CA ALA A 13 -5.69 -22.66 10.81
C ALA A 13 -4.19 -22.46 11.12
N PRO A 14 -3.40 -23.55 11.25
CA PRO A 14 -2.00 -23.47 11.63
C PRO A 14 -1.16 -22.90 10.48
N ASN A 15 -0.14 -22.10 10.79
CA ASN A 15 0.80 -21.63 9.77
C ASN A 15 1.87 -22.70 9.48
N CYS A 16 1.54 -23.70 8.65
CA CYS A 16 2.45 -24.78 8.30
C CYS A 16 2.42 -25.15 6.81
N ASP A 17 3.49 -25.80 6.37
CA ASP A 17 3.70 -26.23 4.97
C ASP A 17 2.58 -27.15 4.46
N GLY A 18 1.96 -27.93 5.34
CA GLY A 18 0.88 -28.84 4.97
C GLY A 18 -0.34 -28.17 4.33
N LEU A 19 -0.59 -26.89 4.64
CA LEU A 19 -1.68 -26.11 4.03
C LEU A 19 -1.39 -25.69 2.58
N PHE A 20 -0.14 -25.78 2.15
CA PHE A 20 0.27 -25.44 0.79
C PHE A 20 0.26 -26.60 -0.18
N ARG A 21 0.13 -27.85 0.29
CA ARG A 21 0.20 -29.04 -0.57
C ARG A 21 -0.83 -29.05 -1.69
N SER A 22 -1.94 -28.33 -1.51
CA SER A 22 -3.00 -28.17 -2.52
C SER A 22 -2.79 -27.00 -3.48
N ILE A 23 -1.68 -26.26 -3.36
CA ILE A 23 -1.36 -25.10 -4.19
C ILE A 23 -0.11 -25.42 -5.02
N GLU A 24 -0.29 -25.56 -6.33
CA GLU A 24 0.82 -25.69 -7.28
C GLU A 24 1.26 -24.30 -7.78
N LEU A 25 2.55 -23.99 -7.66
CA LEU A 25 3.14 -22.75 -8.17
C LEU A 25 3.95 -23.00 -9.43
N ARG A 26 3.42 -22.56 -10.57
CA ARG A 26 4.14 -22.56 -11.86
C ARG A 26 4.70 -21.18 -12.13
N VAL A 27 5.95 -20.96 -11.76
CA VAL A 27 6.65 -19.67 -11.93
C VAL A 27 7.86 -19.86 -12.83
N PRO A 28 7.77 -19.52 -14.13
CA PRO A 28 8.85 -19.74 -15.09
C PRO A 28 10.15 -19.05 -14.66
N GLU A 29 11.26 -19.76 -14.79
CA GLU A 29 12.58 -19.21 -14.47
C GLU A 29 12.92 -18.03 -15.39
N GLY A 30 13.53 -16.99 -14.82
CA GLY A 30 13.86 -15.74 -15.52
C GLY A 30 12.72 -14.73 -15.59
N CYS A 31 11.52 -15.04 -15.10
CA CYS A 31 10.44 -14.06 -15.00
C CYS A 31 10.62 -13.12 -13.79
N LEU A 32 9.79 -12.07 -13.70
CA LEU A 32 9.80 -11.10 -12.60
C LEU A 32 9.72 -11.76 -11.20
N LEU A 33 8.98 -12.87 -11.08
CA LEU A 33 8.73 -13.58 -9.83
C LEU A 33 9.73 -14.72 -9.55
N ASN A 34 10.59 -15.06 -10.51
CA ASN A 34 11.60 -16.11 -10.39
C ASN A 34 12.86 -15.69 -11.17
N ALA A 35 13.45 -14.57 -10.74
CA ALA A 35 14.57 -13.95 -11.41
C ALA A 35 15.87 -14.79 -11.25
N ARG A 36 16.70 -14.78 -12.28
CA ARG A 36 18.01 -15.45 -12.26
C ARG A 36 19.08 -14.53 -11.69
N ARG A 37 19.98 -15.06 -10.86
CA ARG A 37 21.20 -14.33 -10.47
C ARG A 37 21.98 -13.92 -11.73
N PRO A 38 22.51 -12.68 -11.84
CA PRO A 38 22.61 -11.62 -10.83
C PRO A 38 21.53 -10.52 -10.93
N ALA A 39 20.34 -10.81 -11.46
CA ALA A 39 19.26 -9.82 -11.59
C ALA A 39 18.95 -9.14 -10.25
N ALA A 40 18.71 -7.83 -10.28
CA ALA A 40 18.34 -7.07 -9.09
C ALA A 40 16.92 -7.43 -8.64
N VAL A 41 16.79 -7.84 -7.37
CA VAL A 41 15.50 -8.26 -6.75
C VAL A 41 15.07 -7.35 -5.60
N THR A 42 15.71 -6.18 -5.48
CA THR A 42 15.32 -5.14 -4.52
C THR A 42 13.84 -4.79 -4.70
N ALA A 43 13.19 -4.47 -3.60
CA ALA A 43 11.75 -4.20 -3.55
C ALA A 43 10.82 -5.40 -3.77
N GLY A 44 11.36 -6.63 -3.89
CA GLY A 44 10.55 -7.85 -4.05
C GLY A 44 9.52 -8.04 -2.92
N ASN A 45 9.97 -7.91 -1.66
CA ASN A 45 9.09 -8.05 -0.50
C ASN A 45 8.16 -6.86 -0.26
N VAL A 46 8.48 -5.68 -0.77
CA VAL A 46 7.71 -4.47 -0.47
C VAL A 46 6.71 -4.13 -1.58
N GLU A 47 7.16 -4.00 -2.82
CA GLU A 47 6.30 -3.55 -3.92
C GLU A 47 5.80 -4.73 -4.76
N THR A 48 6.69 -5.64 -5.17
CA THR A 48 6.31 -6.77 -6.04
C THR A 48 5.33 -7.72 -5.35
N SER A 49 5.58 -8.12 -4.10
CA SER A 49 4.71 -8.99 -3.30
C SER A 49 3.31 -8.37 -3.13
N THR A 50 3.22 -7.08 -2.82
CA THR A 50 1.98 -6.32 -2.69
C THR A 50 1.23 -6.29 -4.03
N ARG A 51 1.95 -6.28 -5.15
CA ARG A 51 1.33 -6.40 -6.47
C ARG A 51 0.82 -7.79 -6.80
N VAL A 52 1.56 -8.82 -6.41
CA VAL A 52 1.10 -10.20 -6.53
C VAL A 52 -0.17 -10.43 -5.71
N VAL A 53 -0.28 -9.84 -4.52
CA VAL A 53 -1.52 -9.91 -3.71
C VAL A 53 -2.71 -9.36 -4.49
N ASP A 54 -2.62 -8.14 -5.04
CA ASP A 54 -3.73 -7.55 -5.79
C ASP A 54 -4.11 -8.38 -7.03
N VAL A 55 -3.14 -8.97 -7.73
CA VAL A 55 -3.43 -9.83 -8.88
C VAL A 55 -4.20 -11.08 -8.46
N ILE A 56 -3.77 -11.75 -7.38
CA ILE A 56 -4.44 -12.97 -6.89
C ILE A 56 -5.82 -12.63 -6.34
N CYS A 57 -5.95 -11.55 -5.56
CA CYS A 57 -7.26 -11.07 -5.09
C CYS A 57 -8.17 -10.74 -6.27
N GLY A 58 -7.69 -10.01 -7.28
CA GLY A 58 -8.49 -9.70 -8.48
C GLY A 58 -8.95 -10.95 -9.24
N ALA A 59 -8.13 -12.00 -9.28
CA ALA A 59 -8.54 -13.29 -9.86
C ALA A 59 -9.58 -14.00 -8.98
N LEU A 60 -9.35 -14.09 -7.66
CA LEU A 60 -10.28 -14.73 -6.73
C LEU A 60 -11.61 -14.00 -6.61
N ALA A 61 -11.62 -12.66 -6.77
CA ALA A 61 -12.84 -11.86 -6.73
C ALA A 61 -13.85 -12.23 -7.83
N GLN A 62 -13.39 -12.83 -8.93
CA GLN A 62 -14.28 -13.34 -9.98
C GLN A 62 -15.04 -14.59 -9.54
N ALA A 63 -14.47 -15.39 -8.63
CA ALA A 63 -15.07 -16.63 -8.13
C ALA A 63 -15.73 -16.45 -6.76
N LEU A 64 -15.19 -15.56 -5.92
CA LEU A 64 -15.59 -15.35 -4.52
C LEU A 64 -15.79 -13.85 -4.22
N PRO A 65 -16.66 -13.14 -4.97
CA PRO A 65 -16.80 -11.68 -4.88
C PRO A 65 -17.21 -11.19 -3.48
N GLU A 66 -17.92 -12.02 -2.71
CA GLU A 66 -18.37 -11.68 -1.35
C GLU A 66 -17.27 -11.80 -0.29
N LEU A 67 -16.20 -12.56 -0.57
CA LEU A 67 -15.11 -12.82 0.37
C LEU A 67 -13.86 -11.98 0.08
N ILE A 68 -13.74 -11.44 -1.13
CA ILE A 68 -12.56 -10.71 -1.56
C ILE A 68 -12.86 -9.21 -1.54
N PRO A 69 -12.03 -8.38 -0.86
CA PRO A 69 -12.17 -6.94 -0.93
C PRO A 69 -11.70 -6.40 -2.30
N ALA A 70 -12.13 -5.17 -2.61
CA ALA A 70 -11.53 -4.33 -3.62
C ALA A 70 -10.02 -4.11 -3.36
N ALA A 71 -9.30 -3.53 -4.32
CA ALA A 71 -7.87 -3.28 -4.14
C ALA A 71 -7.60 -2.29 -3.00
N SER A 72 -6.64 -2.64 -2.15
CA SER A 72 -6.02 -1.68 -1.24
C SER A 72 -5.05 -0.75 -1.98
N GLN A 73 -4.40 0.16 -1.25
CA GLN A 73 -3.41 1.12 -1.75
C GLN A 73 -2.28 0.49 -2.57
N GLY A 74 -2.01 -0.80 -2.39
CA GLY A 74 -1.15 -1.56 -3.27
C GLY A 74 0.33 -1.14 -3.28
N THR A 75 0.80 -0.44 -2.28
CA THR A 75 2.20 -0.04 -2.18
C THR A 75 2.53 0.08 -0.71
N MET A 76 3.79 -0.13 -0.35
CA MET A 76 4.24 0.21 1.00
C MET A 76 4.66 1.68 1.11
N ASN A 77 4.64 2.42 -0.01
CA ASN A 77 5.14 3.79 -0.15
C ASN A 77 6.54 3.90 0.48
N ASN A 78 7.47 3.13 -0.06
CA ASN A 78 8.78 2.97 0.52
C ASN A 78 9.63 4.24 0.37
N LEU A 79 10.13 4.73 1.50
CA LEU A 79 10.95 5.93 1.58
C LEU A 79 12.25 5.59 2.32
N GLY A 80 13.38 5.74 1.62
CA GLY A 80 14.71 5.75 2.22
C GLY A 80 15.30 7.15 2.17
N MET A 81 15.89 7.61 3.25
CA MET A 81 16.50 8.93 3.37
C MET A 81 17.78 8.83 4.19
N GLY A 82 18.82 9.51 3.77
CA GLY A 82 20.04 9.56 4.56
C GLY A 82 21.13 10.39 3.94
N ASP A 83 22.20 10.55 4.70
CA ASP A 83 23.43 11.13 4.20
C ASP A 83 24.64 10.47 4.85
N ARG A 84 25.71 10.34 4.07
CA ARG A 84 27.02 9.83 4.52
C ARG A 84 28.09 10.91 4.56
N LYS A 85 27.85 12.07 3.95
CA LYS A 85 28.86 13.13 3.75
C LYS A 85 28.79 14.25 4.79
N GLY A 86 27.66 14.43 5.46
CA GLY A 86 27.46 15.42 6.50
C GLY A 86 28.19 15.11 7.80
N ALA A 87 28.09 16.03 8.77
CA ALA A 87 28.78 15.94 10.06
C ALA A 87 28.46 14.67 10.86
N ARG A 88 27.26 14.09 10.67
CA ARG A 88 26.85 12.83 11.25
C ARG A 88 26.16 12.00 10.16
N ALA A 89 26.69 10.82 9.88
CA ALA A 89 26.04 9.89 8.97
C ALA A 89 24.72 9.37 9.58
N TRP A 90 23.69 9.26 8.74
CA TRP A 90 22.39 8.77 9.15
C TRP A 90 21.66 8.11 7.98
N ASP A 91 20.76 7.20 8.32
CA ASP A 91 19.88 6.48 7.38
C ASP A 91 18.56 6.24 8.09
N TYR A 92 17.47 6.50 7.39
CA TYR A 92 16.10 6.35 7.86
C TYR A 92 15.25 5.72 6.77
N TYR A 93 14.45 4.75 7.18
CA TYR A 93 13.60 3.96 6.30
C TYR A 93 12.19 3.94 6.85
N GLU A 94 11.21 4.27 6.00
CA GLU A 94 9.80 4.29 6.36
C GLU A 94 8.95 3.65 5.27
N THR A 95 7.95 2.91 5.72
CA THR A 95 6.79 2.51 4.92
C THR A 95 5.61 3.35 5.36
N ILE A 96 4.86 3.92 4.42
CA ILE A 96 3.74 4.82 4.73
C ILE A 96 2.43 4.11 4.37
N ALA A 97 1.50 4.09 5.32
CA ALA A 97 0.19 3.49 5.17
C ALA A 97 -0.70 4.23 4.14
N GLY A 98 -1.86 3.66 3.82
CA GLY A 98 -2.81 4.26 2.90
C GLY A 98 -4.20 3.67 3.04
N GLY A 99 -5.01 3.77 1.99
CA GLY A 99 -6.37 3.24 2.02
C GLY A 99 -6.42 1.72 1.81
N THR A 100 -7.25 1.02 2.57
CA THR A 100 -7.60 -0.39 2.28
C THR A 100 -8.86 -0.47 1.41
N GLY A 101 -8.98 -1.54 0.62
CA GLY A 101 -10.16 -1.75 -0.21
C GLY A 101 -11.38 -2.18 0.62
N ALA A 102 -12.56 -1.74 0.19
CA ALA A 102 -13.83 -2.17 0.77
C ALA A 102 -14.23 -3.58 0.28
N GLY A 103 -14.99 -4.32 1.08
CA GLY A 103 -15.57 -5.61 0.70
C GLY A 103 -17.05 -5.67 1.00
N ALA A 104 -17.71 -6.79 0.66
CA ALA A 104 -19.14 -6.98 0.87
C ALA A 104 -19.57 -6.82 2.35
N SER A 105 -18.66 -7.14 3.28
CA SER A 105 -18.88 -7.07 4.73
C SER A 105 -18.56 -5.71 5.36
N GLY A 106 -17.81 -4.81 4.69
CA GLY A 106 -17.33 -3.58 5.33
C GLY A 106 -16.65 -2.58 4.38
N GLY A 107 -16.69 -1.30 4.77
CA GLY A 107 -15.92 -0.25 4.10
C GLY A 107 -14.41 -0.41 4.32
N GLY A 108 -13.63 0.29 3.50
CA GLY A 108 -12.19 0.32 3.67
C GLY A 108 -11.76 1.16 4.87
N LEU A 109 -10.74 0.69 5.58
CA LEU A 109 -10.03 1.43 6.62
C LEU A 109 -9.05 2.44 6.00
N SER A 110 -9.10 3.67 6.51
CA SER A 110 -8.21 4.77 6.12
C SER A 110 -6.85 4.67 6.84
N ALA A 111 -5.80 5.22 6.22
CA ALA A 111 -4.47 5.38 6.82
C ALA A 111 -3.89 4.10 7.47
N THR A 112 -4.18 2.94 6.90
CA THR A 112 -3.89 1.64 7.48
C THR A 112 -2.89 0.86 6.63
N HIS A 113 -1.93 0.20 7.29
CA HIS A 113 -1.03 -0.72 6.62
C HIS A 113 -1.81 -1.92 6.08
N SER A 114 -1.53 -2.29 4.84
CA SER A 114 -2.28 -3.34 4.15
C SER A 114 -1.35 -4.45 3.65
N HIS A 115 -1.90 -5.64 3.62
CA HIS A 115 -1.30 -6.85 3.08
C HIS A 115 0.10 -7.16 3.59
N MET A 116 1.11 -6.88 2.78
CA MET A 116 2.49 -7.27 3.03
C MET A 116 3.18 -6.37 4.07
N THR A 117 2.48 -5.38 4.63
CA THR A 117 3.04 -4.40 5.57
C THR A 117 2.58 -4.67 6.99
N ASN A 118 3.52 -4.78 7.94
CA ASN A 118 3.25 -5.00 9.36
C ASN A 118 4.15 -4.12 10.24
N THR A 119 4.26 -2.84 9.88
CA THR A 119 5.04 -1.84 10.60
C THR A 119 4.10 -0.94 11.41
N ARG A 120 4.61 -0.41 12.51
CA ARG A 120 3.94 0.69 13.24
C ARG A 120 4.44 2.01 12.68
N ASN A 121 3.62 3.06 12.78
CA ASN A 121 4.05 4.40 12.44
C ASN A 121 5.15 4.87 13.41
N THR A 122 6.16 5.54 12.87
CA THR A 122 7.20 6.20 13.68
C THR A 122 6.64 7.47 14.31
N SER A 123 6.84 7.65 15.62
CA SER A 123 6.49 8.90 16.31
C SER A 123 7.22 10.09 15.67
N ILE A 124 6.50 11.20 15.45
CA ILE A 124 7.09 12.42 14.91
C ILE A 124 8.22 12.93 15.83
N GLU A 125 7.98 12.95 17.13
CA GLU A 125 8.98 13.42 18.11
C GLU A 125 10.27 12.61 18.04
N VAL A 126 10.16 11.29 17.90
CA VAL A 126 11.32 10.39 17.78
C VAL A 126 12.04 10.62 16.45
N LEU A 127 11.30 10.81 15.36
CA LEU A 127 11.88 11.10 14.04
C LEU A 127 12.66 12.42 14.06
N GLU A 128 12.05 13.50 14.53
CA GLU A 128 12.66 14.84 14.54
C GLU A 128 13.81 14.96 15.54
N ALA A 129 13.78 14.22 16.66
CA ALA A 129 14.87 14.23 17.63
C ALA A 129 16.13 13.50 17.13
N ASN A 130 15.98 12.52 16.23
CA ASN A 130 17.09 11.65 15.81
C ASN A 130 17.63 11.96 14.42
N PHE A 131 16.86 12.64 13.57
CA PHE A 131 17.20 12.87 12.17
C PHE A 131 17.02 14.34 11.79
N PRO A 132 17.79 14.86 10.82
CA PRO A 132 17.67 16.24 10.35
C PRO A 132 16.46 16.41 9.43
N LEU A 133 15.28 16.10 9.97
CA LEU A 133 14.00 16.09 9.29
C LEU A 133 12.97 16.80 10.17
N ARG A 134 11.99 17.45 9.54
CA ARG A 134 10.81 17.98 10.21
C ARG A 134 9.56 17.53 9.49
N VAL A 135 8.58 16.99 10.20
CA VAL A 135 7.29 16.61 9.64
C VAL A 135 6.39 17.82 9.63
N THR A 136 6.09 18.33 8.44
CA THR A 136 5.23 19.53 8.28
C THR A 136 3.77 19.17 8.08
N ARG A 137 3.46 17.95 7.58
CA ARG A 137 2.09 17.45 7.45
C ARG A 137 2.03 15.95 7.75
N TYR A 138 1.04 15.54 8.54
CA TYR A 138 0.68 14.14 8.72
C TYR A 138 -0.82 14.02 8.99
N GLU A 139 -1.59 13.69 7.96
CA GLU A 139 -3.05 13.73 8.01
C GLU A 139 -3.67 12.71 7.06
N ILE A 140 -4.95 12.41 7.26
CA ILE A 140 -5.73 11.60 6.32
C ILE A 140 -5.89 12.39 5.02
N ARG A 141 -5.66 11.71 3.88
CA ARG A 141 -5.92 12.27 2.56
C ARG A 141 -7.40 12.13 2.23
N GLU A 142 -8.21 13.07 2.68
CA GLU A 142 -9.66 13.01 2.50
C GLU A 142 -10.08 12.82 1.04
N ASN A 143 -11.17 12.09 0.84
CA ASN A 143 -11.78 11.79 -0.47
C ASN A 143 -10.83 11.11 -1.46
N SER A 144 -9.86 10.33 -0.96
CA SER A 144 -8.96 9.55 -1.80
C SER A 144 -9.38 8.08 -1.97
N GLY A 145 -10.25 7.58 -1.08
CA GLY A 145 -10.92 6.30 -1.26
C GLY A 145 -11.88 6.31 -2.46
N GLY A 146 -12.13 5.13 -3.03
CA GLY A 146 -13.14 4.97 -4.06
C GLY A 146 -14.54 5.20 -3.51
N GLU A 147 -15.46 5.60 -4.38
CA GLU A 147 -16.88 5.77 -4.05
C GLU A 147 -17.70 4.53 -4.41
N GLY A 148 -18.64 4.15 -3.56
CA GLY A 148 -19.53 3.00 -3.77
C GLY A 148 -20.47 2.83 -2.59
N ALA A 149 -21.29 1.78 -2.59
CA ALA A 149 -22.16 1.45 -1.46
C ALA A 149 -21.36 1.31 -0.15
N ARG A 150 -20.12 0.82 -0.27
CA ARG A 150 -19.12 0.84 0.80
C ARG A 150 -17.86 1.54 0.27
N PRO A 151 -17.49 2.71 0.83
CA PRO A 151 -16.36 3.47 0.33
C PRO A 151 -15.04 2.76 0.64
N GLY A 152 -14.05 2.96 -0.23
CA GLY A 152 -12.68 2.56 0.05
C GLY A 152 -12.05 3.46 1.11
N GLY A 153 -11.00 2.98 1.78
CA GLY A 153 -10.30 3.77 2.78
C GLY A 153 -9.53 4.94 2.16
N ASN A 154 -9.41 6.04 2.89
CA ASN A 154 -8.59 7.18 2.49
C ASN A 154 -7.09 6.89 2.73
N GLY A 155 -6.25 7.42 1.86
CA GLY A 155 -4.80 7.45 2.01
C GLY A 155 -4.33 8.42 3.09
N LEU A 156 -3.04 8.74 3.07
CA LEU A 156 -2.36 9.66 3.96
C LEU A 156 -1.66 10.76 3.15
N ILE A 157 -1.53 11.93 3.77
CA ILE A 157 -0.57 12.96 3.36
C ILE A 157 0.54 12.97 4.39
N ARG A 158 1.78 12.77 3.93
CA ARG A 158 2.99 12.76 4.76
C ARG A 158 4.03 13.68 4.12
N GLU A 159 4.42 14.74 4.82
CA GLU A 159 5.36 15.75 4.30
C GLU A 159 6.55 15.93 5.23
N TYR A 160 7.74 15.90 4.65
CA TYR A 160 9.02 16.06 5.34
C TYR A 160 9.75 17.27 4.78
N GLN A 161 10.16 18.19 5.65
CA GLN A 161 11.14 19.22 5.36
C GLN A 161 12.54 18.72 5.72
N PHE A 162 13.49 18.86 4.81
CA PHE A 162 14.89 18.48 5.04
C PHE A 162 15.64 19.59 5.77
N LEU A 163 16.29 19.26 6.89
CA LEU A 163 17.13 20.21 7.67
C LEU A 163 18.62 20.05 7.36
N ALA A 164 18.98 19.08 6.51
CA ALA A 164 20.31 18.84 5.97
C ALA A 164 20.18 18.36 4.51
N ASP A 165 21.24 18.51 3.72
CA ASP A 165 21.33 17.86 2.41
C ASP A 165 21.12 16.34 2.58
N THR A 166 20.20 15.77 1.80
CA THR A 166 19.74 14.40 2.00
C THR A 166 19.66 13.65 0.69
N SER A 167 20.19 12.44 0.63
CA SER A 167 19.91 11.49 -0.45
C SER A 167 18.59 10.80 -0.16
N VAL A 168 17.68 10.80 -1.13
CA VAL A 168 16.34 10.23 -1.00
C VAL A 168 16.13 9.15 -2.06
N SER A 169 15.58 8.02 -1.65
CA SER A 169 15.14 6.94 -2.53
C SER A 169 13.65 6.69 -2.31
N LEU A 170 12.87 6.83 -3.37
CA LEU A 170 11.45 6.50 -3.40
C LEU A 170 11.25 5.20 -4.16
N LEU A 171 10.56 4.24 -3.55
CA LEU A 171 10.02 3.07 -4.22
C LEU A 171 8.53 3.01 -3.92
N THR A 172 7.73 3.61 -4.80
CA THR A 172 6.29 3.68 -4.65
C THR A 172 5.60 3.09 -5.88
N GLU A 173 4.39 2.58 -5.68
CA GLU A 173 3.51 2.05 -6.74
C GLU A 173 2.17 2.79 -6.77
N ARG A 174 1.28 2.42 -7.70
CA ARG A 174 -0.07 3.04 -7.85
C ARG A 174 -0.03 4.57 -8.06
N ARG A 175 1.00 5.04 -8.77
CA ARG A 175 1.08 6.43 -9.29
C ARG A 175 0.47 6.57 -10.69
N ARG A 176 0.53 5.50 -11.50
CA ARG A 176 -0.07 5.42 -12.83
C ARG A 176 -1.44 4.74 -12.85
N TYR A 177 -1.55 3.58 -12.18
CA TYR A 177 -2.78 2.78 -12.17
C TYR A 177 -3.48 2.88 -10.81
N ARG A 178 -4.77 3.20 -10.82
CA ARG A 178 -5.60 3.40 -9.62
C ARG A 178 -5.98 2.06 -8.95
N PRO A 179 -6.05 1.99 -7.61
CA PRO A 179 -6.68 0.88 -6.89
C PRO A 179 -8.10 0.63 -7.39
N TRP A 180 -8.37 -0.55 -7.94
CA TRP A 180 -9.65 -0.90 -8.55
C TRP A 180 -10.72 -1.19 -7.49
N GLY A 181 -11.98 -0.83 -7.79
CA GLY A 181 -13.14 -1.22 -6.99
C GLY A 181 -13.71 -2.58 -7.40
N LEU A 182 -14.72 -3.06 -6.67
CA LEU A 182 -15.38 -4.35 -6.89
C LEU A 182 -16.90 -4.22 -6.83
N GLY A 183 -17.64 -5.10 -7.51
CA GLY A 183 -19.11 -5.10 -7.47
C GLY A 183 -19.75 -3.80 -8.00
N GLY A 184 -19.06 -3.09 -8.88
CA GLY A 184 -19.49 -1.78 -9.38
C GLY A 184 -18.98 -0.58 -8.56
N GLY A 185 -18.25 -0.81 -7.47
CA GLY A 185 -17.58 0.25 -6.71
C GLY A 185 -16.48 0.94 -7.53
N GLY A 186 -16.31 2.24 -7.27
CA GLY A 186 -15.32 3.10 -7.91
C GLY A 186 -13.89 2.85 -7.44
N ALA A 187 -12.94 3.28 -8.28
CA ALA A 187 -11.52 3.17 -7.98
C ALA A 187 -11.05 4.23 -6.96
N GLY A 188 -10.09 3.88 -6.11
CA GLY A 188 -9.39 4.85 -5.26
C GLY A 188 -8.50 5.79 -6.07
N LEU A 189 -8.14 6.95 -5.52
CA LEU A 189 -7.19 7.85 -6.15
C LEU A 189 -5.77 7.24 -6.15
N SER A 190 -5.03 7.49 -7.23
CA SER A 190 -3.59 7.22 -7.27
C SER A 190 -2.85 8.03 -6.22
N GLY A 191 -1.72 7.52 -5.76
CA GLY A 191 -0.79 8.29 -4.95
C GLY A 191 -0.02 9.32 -5.77
N GLN A 192 0.69 10.23 -5.12
CA GLN A 192 1.57 11.23 -5.74
C GLN A 192 2.81 11.44 -4.85
N ASN A 193 3.94 11.74 -5.50
CA ASN A 193 5.16 12.15 -4.81
C ASN A 193 5.49 13.56 -5.32
N ARG A 194 5.78 14.50 -4.42
CA ARG A 194 6.08 15.88 -4.81
C ARG A 194 7.29 16.41 -4.04
N LEU A 195 8.19 17.11 -4.72
CA LEU A 195 9.27 17.88 -4.09
C LEU A 195 9.00 19.36 -4.36
N ASP A 196 8.74 20.14 -3.30
CA ASP A 196 8.36 21.55 -3.40
C ASP A 196 7.17 21.83 -4.35
N GLY A 197 6.26 20.87 -4.46
CA GLY A 197 5.08 20.92 -5.33
C GLY A 197 5.27 20.23 -6.69
N GLU A 198 6.51 20.09 -7.15
CA GLU A 198 6.84 19.44 -8.43
C GLU A 198 6.64 17.92 -8.36
N LEU A 199 5.95 17.35 -9.36
CA LEU A 199 5.62 15.93 -9.37
C LEU A 199 6.87 15.08 -9.65
N LEU A 200 7.12 14.08 -8.82
CA LEU A 200 8.20 13.11 -8.98
C LEU A 200 7.69 11.77 -9.54
N PRO A 201 8.56 11.01 -10.22
CA PRO A 201 8.28 9.63 -10.60
C PRO A 201 7.95 8.71 -9.41
N ALA A 202 7.34 7.57 -9.71
CA ALA A 202 6.99 6.56 -8.71
C ALA A 202 8.23 5.92 -8.06
N LYS A 203 9.30 5.75 -8.83
CA LYS A 203 10.59 5.22 -8.38
C LYS A 203 11.69 6.16 -8.82
N ILE A 204 12.43 6.72 -7.86
CA ILE A 204 13.48 7.70 -8.15
C ILE A 204 14.47 7.76 -6.99
N VAL A 205 15.73 8.03 -7.32
CA VAL A 205 16.74 8.48 -6.35
C VAL A 205 17.10 9.92 -6.70
N PHE A 206 17.09 10.81 -5.72
CA PHE A 206 17.45 12.22 -5.90
C PHE A 206 18.14 12.76 -4.65
N ARG A 207 18.71 13.96 -4.76
CA ARG A 207 19.29 14.70 -3.65
C ARG A 207 18.41 15.90 -3.32
N ALA A 208 17.93 15.96 -2.10
CA ALA A 208 17.22 17.12 -1.55
C ALA A 208 18.21 18.05 -0.85
N THR A 209 18.02 19.35 -1.00
CA THR A 209 18.77 20.37 -0.27
C THR A 209 18.01 20.84 0.96
N VAL A 210 18.73 21.51 1.86
CA VAL A 210 18.15 22.11 3.08
C VAL A 210 16.95 23.00 2.73
N GLY A 211 15.85 22.82 3.45
CA GLY A 211 14.62 23.59 3.33
C GLY A 211 13.60 23.01 2.35
N GLN A 212 14.00 22.15 1.41
CA GLN A 212 13.07 21.50 0.49
C GLN A 212 12.10 20.59 1.22
N ARG A 213 10.93 20.37 0.61
CA ARG A 213 9.85 19.56 1.18
C ARG A 213 9.42 18.43 0.26
N LEU A 214 9.58 17.20 0.75
CA LEU A 214 9.04 16.02 0.10
C LEU A 214 7.66 15.71 0.68
N ARG A 215 6.64 15.75 -0.16
CA ARG A 215 5.27 15.33 0.15
C ARG A 215 4.93 14.03 -0.55
N ILE A 216 4.42 13.07 0.21
CA ILE A 216 3.88 11.81 -0.30
C ILE A 216 2.39 11.79 0.02
N ASP A 217 1.59 11.77 -1.05
CA ASP A 217 0.16 11.49 -1.00
C ASP A 217 -0.02 10.00 -1.30
N THR A 218 -0.42 9.20 -0.31
CA THR A 218 -0.59 7.76 -0.53
C THR A 218 -1.90 7.45 -1.25
N PRO A 219 -2.00 6.30 -1.95
CA PRO A 219 -3.23 5.90 -2.63
C PRO A 219 -4.36 5.60 -1.63
N GLY A 220 -5.60 5.81 -2.06
CA GLY A 220 -6.76 5.27 -1.35
C GLY A 220 -7.00 3.78 -1.64
N GLY A 221 -8.08 3.23 -1.13
CA GLY A 221 -8.58 1.91 -1.52
C GLY A 221 -9.73 1.99 -2.52
N GLY A 222 -9.98 0.91 -3.26
CA GLY A 222 -11.19 0.78 -4.09
C GLY A 222 -12.45 0.57 -3.24
N ALA A 223 -13.59 1.00 -3.76
CA ALA A 223 -14.89 0.79 -3.13
C ALA A 223 -15.54 -0.53 -3.54
N PHE A 224 -16.61 -0.89 -2.82
CA PHE A 224 -17.46 -2.03 -3.11
C PHE A 224 -18.91 -1.59 -3.38
N GLY A 225 -19.53 -2.17 -4.40
CA GLY A 225 -20.93 -1.95 -4.73
C GLY A 225 -21.19 -0.63 -5.47
N ASN A 226 -22.18 -0.61 -6.37
CA ASN A 226 -22.68 0.63 -6.97
C ASN A 226 -23.27 1.54 -5.88
N GLY A 227 -22.99 2.86 -5.95
CA GLY A 227 -23.58 3.87 -5.07
C GLY A 227 -25.10 4.08 -5.26
N GLY A 228 -25.73 3.36 -6.18
CA GLY A 228 -27.18 3.24 -6.30
C GLY A 228 -27.67 2.00 -5.53
N GLN A 229 -28.59 2.20 -4.58
CA GLN A 229 -29.22 1.21 -3.71
C GLN A 229 -29.08 -0.25 -4.17
N PHE A 230 -28.28 -1.04 -3.47
CA PHE A 230 -28.49 -2.49 -3.42
C PHE A 230 -29.72 -2.76 -2.54
N PRO A 231 -30.66 -3.64 -2.95
CA PRO A 231 -31.60 -4.20 -2.00
C PRO A 231 -30.78 -4.92 -0.93
N LEU A 232 -31.03 -4.60 0.35
CA LEU A 232 -30.45 -5.35 1.46
C LEU A 232 -30.73 -6.85 1.24
N PRO A 233 -29.76 -7.74 1.52
CA PRO A 233 -30.04 -9.17 1.47
C PRO A 233 -31.18 -9.48 2.44
N LEU A 234 -32.18 -10.23 1.95
CA LEU A 234 -33.25 -10.78 2.78
C LEU A 234 -32.61 -11.48 3.97
N SER A 235 -32.94 -11.00 5.18
CA SER A 235 -32.56 -11.62 6.44
C SER A 235 -32.98 -13.09 6.40
N ALA A 236 -32.01 -14.00 6.53
CA ALA A 236 -32.31 -15.39 6.80
C ALA A 236 -32.88 -15.45 8.23
N GLU A 237 -34.19 -15.71 8.33
CA GLU A 237 -34.79 -16.07 9.62
C GLU A 237 -34.21 -17.41 10.09
N PRO A 238 -33.94 -17.55 11.40
CA PRO A 238 -33.45 -18.80 11.96
C PRO A 238 -34.55 -19.87 11.95
N SER A 239 -34.18 -21.07 11.51
CA SER A 239 -34.92 -22.33 11.69
C SER A 239 -34.37 -23.12 12.87
#